data_AF-A0A973B0X2-F1
#
_entry.id   AF-A0A973B0X2-F1
#
_cell.length_a   1.000
_cell.length_b   1.000
_cell.length_c   1.000
_cell.angle_alpha   90.00
_cell.angle_beta   90.00
_cell.angle_gamma   90.00
#
_symmetry.space_group_name_H-M   'P 1'
#
loop_
_entity.id
_entity.type
_entity.pdbx_description
1 polymer ?
#
loop_
_entity_poly.entity_id
_entity_poly.type
_entity_poly.pdbx_seq_one_letter_code
_entity_poly.pdbx_strand_id
1 'polypeptide(L)'
;MRESMAAVATLCSGANPADVDIRFTITGSIDGPSAGGILTVGILAALDRKPLLPGVTMTGTISPDGSIGPISGAPTKIEAASAAGYTTVLLPVQNMKDKTSSDGEASDMVAYGAKFGVAVKPVRTIAEAYEALTGASMFAAASQQYSMPAPVAVAGAATASALIARIEDELSVAPLPADRIAAIAHQADQARTALSEGDPATAYGVAADAYQLLVKGHGEAQAKALIARDGLESAKRRLFIRIDESLAQAQALVISASDVSDLGLEQQLSMPTALGWVTYAEATLQALRQSTRGGFDEFELLSATRVLAEERAALDVFFPDALTVLHAMPSRDTSGDAKTVAFVSGYTNFLVRAGEANEAYLKTVLRADGSGSDPQNALPGDLSLTTLQLSGEAAEIPLDVETADAEVAQSVRAIRYFVVSSSAVSSLQALGLYGLSAAGEETIGSGDSAALAASIGVGKRAIDSLAARLQEQGLDAGYAVWSASWGAASADFLQGDERSPDAALQSLYEIWYSSINVSIINAANAGT
;
A
#
# COMPACT_ATOMS: atom_id res chain seq x y z
N MET A 1 6.26 16.03 2.46
CA MET A 1 4.81 16.29 2.68
C MET A 1 4.19 17.11 1.55
N ARG A 2 4.67 18.33 1.25
CA ARG A 2 4.10 19.19 0.18
C ARG A 2 4.17 18.53 -1.19
N GLU A 3 5.33 17.98 -1.57
CA GLU A 3 5.44 17.23 -2.82
C GLU A 3 4.63 15.92 -2.80
N SER A 4 4.52 15.24 -1.66
CA SER A 4 3.73 14.02 -1.51
C SER A 4 2.23 14.27 -1.76
N MET A 5 1.68 15.38 -1.28
CA MET A 5 0.26 15.74 -1.53
C MET A 5 0.01 16.10 -3.00
N ALA A 6 0.97 16.81 -3.62
CA ALA A 6 0.97 17.10 -5.05
C ALA A 6 1.08 15.82 -5.89
N ALA A 7 1.84 14.82 -5.43
CA ALA A 7 1.94 13.51 -6.05
C ALA A 7 0.62 12.80 -6.14
N VAL A 8 0.00 12.64 -4.99
CA VAL A 8 -1.29 11.97 -4.94
C VAL A 8 -2.29 12.70 -5.80
N ALA A 9 -2.35 14.04 -5.72
CA ALA A 9 -3.30 14.82 -6.51
C ALA A 9 -3.07 14.71 -8.03
N THR A 10 -1.84 14.89 -8.51
CA THR A 10 -1.51 14.81 -9.94
C THR A 10 -1.78 13.41 -10.51
N LEU A 11 -1.42 12.36 -9.77
CA LEU A 11 -1.67 10.98 -10.19
C LEU A 11 -3.15 10.67 -10.23
N CYS A 12 -3.87 11.11 -9.20
CA CYS A 12 -5.30 10.94 -9.09
C CYS A 12 -6.09 11.70 -10.17
N SER A 13 -5.63 12.88 -10.60
CA SER A 13 -6.29 13.64 -11.66
C SER A 13 -6.01 13.10 -13.05
N GLY A 14 -4.99 12.25 -13.20
CA GLY A 14 -4.48 11.82 -14.51
C GLY A 14 -3.80 12.94 -15.28
N ALA A 15 -3.36 14.01 -14.61
CA ALA A 15 -2.64 15.08 -15.27
C ALA A 15 -1.21 14.64 -15.52
N ASN A 16 -0.66 14.98 -16.69
CA ASN A 16 0.75 14.71 -16.99
C ASN A 16 1.64 15.55 -16.03
N PRO A 17 2.48 14.91 -15.19
CA PRO A 17 3.33 15.65 -14.24
C PRO A 17 4.26 16.67 -14.90
N ALA A 18 4.66 16.45 -16.16
CA ALA A 18 5.51 17.37 -16.91
C ALA A 18 4.79 18.69 -17.29
N ASP A 19 3.46 18.67 -17.36
CA ASP A 19 2.64 19.81 -17.81
C ASP A 19 2.07 20.64 -16.66
N VAL A 20 2.38 20.28 -15.41
CA VAL A 20 1.77 20.87 -14.21
C VAL A 20 2.84 21.49 -13.29
N ASP A 21 2.66 22.77 -12.98
CA ASP A 21 3.42 23.49 -11.93
C ASP A 21 2.48 23.84 -10.77
N ILE A 22 2.59 23.09 -9.67
CA ILE A 22 1.72 23.25 -8.49
C ILE A 22 2.38 24.21 -7.50
N ARG A 23 1.70 25.33 -7.25
CA ARG A 23 2.13 26.33 -6.26
C ARG A 23 0.99 26.62 -5.29
N PHE A 24 1.28 26.56 -4.01
CA PHE A 24 0.33 26.96 -2.97
C PHE A 24 1.02 27.75 -1.87
N THR A 25 0.27 28.67 -1.29
CA THR A 25 0.68 29.46 -0.13
C THR A 25 -0.15 29.02 1.07
N ILE A 26 0.52 28.78 2.19
CA ILE A 26 -0.12 28.42 3.45
C ILE A 26 -0.04 29.63 4.35
N THR A 27 -1.19 30.15 4.76
CA THR A 27 -1.29 31.23 5.73
C THR A 27 -1.46 30.61 7.13
N GLY A 28 -0.36 30.24 7.77
CA GLY A 28 -0.35 29.65 9.11
C GLY A 28 0.71 28.56 9.27
N SER A 29 0.88 28.05 10.48
CA SER A 29 1.69 26.87 10.77
C SER A 29 0.88 25.60 10.43
N ILE A 30 1.46 24.70 9.63
CA ILE A 30 0.97 23.34 9.49
C ILE A 30 1.77 22.49 10.48
N ASP A 31 1.11 22.06 11.55
CA ASP A 31 1.64 21.07 12.47
C ASP A 31 1.25 19.67 11.99
N GLY A 32 2.20 19.01 11.31
CA GLY A 32 2.14 17.59 11.00
C GLY A 32 1.33 17.19 9.76
N PRO A 33 1.24 15.87 9.52
CA PRO A 33 0.71 15.25 8.29
C PRO A 33 -0.80 15.43 8.09
N SER A 34 -1.52 15.91 9.10
CA SER A 34 -2.98 15.91 9.16
C SER A 34 -3.69 16.88 8.20
N ALA A 35 -2.92 17.70 7.47
CA ALA A 35 -3.39 18.52 6.35
C ALA A 35 -3.26 17.80 4.99
N GLY A 36 -2.78 16.55 4.99
CA GLY A 36 -2.57 15.72 3.80
C GLY A 36 -3.77 15.71 2.86
N GLY A 37 -4.89 15.20 3.36
CA GLY A 37 -6.11 15.05 2.57
C GLY A 37 -6.64 16.37 2.02
N ILE A 38 -6.75 17.41 2.86
CA ILE A 38 -7.37 18.68 2.44
C ILE A 38 -6.54 19.40 1.37
N LEU A 39 -5.21 19.35 1.48
CA LEU A 39 -4.34 19.96 0.49
C LEU A 39 -4.37 19.18 -0.83
N THR A 40 -4.41 17.85 -0.78
CA THR A 40 -4.59 17.02 -1.97
C THR A 40 -5.94 17.33 -2.65
N VAL A 41 -7.05 17.45 -1.91
CA VAL A 41 -8.34 17.86 -2.50
C VAL A 41 -8.27 19.26 -3.10
N GLY A 42 -7.60 20.20 -2.42
CA GLY A 42 -7.42 21.56 -2.94
C GLY A 42 -6.66 21.59 -4.28
N ILE A 43 -5.63 20.76 -4.42
CA ILE A 43 -4.88 20.63 -5.69
C ILE A 43 -5.77 19.99 -6.76
N LEU A 44 -6.46 18.89 -6.45
CA LEU A 44 -7.40 18.24 -7.37
C LEU A 44 -8.48 19.21 -7.86
N ALA A 45 -9.09 19.95 -6.94
CA ALA A 45 -10.10 20.95 -7.26
C ALA A 45 -9.54 22.06 -8.16
N ALA A 46 -8.28 22.48 -7.95
CA ALA A 46 -7.62 23.45 -8.81
C ALA A 46 -7.34 22.91 -10.22
N LEU A 47 -6.87 21.66 -10.32
CA LEU A 47 -6.63 20.97 -11.60
C LEU A 47 -7.93 20.83 -12.40
N ASP A 48 -9.02 20.46 -11.72
CA ASP A 48 -10.35 20.28 -12.32
C ASP A 48 -11.13 21.59 -12.51
N ARG A 49 -10.56 22.72 -12.06
CA ARG A 49 -11.20 24.04 -12.02
C ARG A 49 -12.57 24.01 -11.30
N LYS A 50 -12.68 23.22 -10.24
CA LYS A 50 -13.88 23.12 -9.40
C LYS A 50 -13.71 23.90 -8.10
N PRO A 51 -14.70 24.71 -7.70
CA PRO A 51 -14.67 25.37 -6.40
C PRO A 51 -14.95 24.37 -5.27
N LEU A 52 -14.36 24.62 -4.11
CA LEU A 52 -14.74 23.92 -2.88
C LEU A 52 -16.07 24.47 -2.34
N LEU A 53 -16.88 23.59 -1.75
CA LEU A 53 -18.15 23.92 -1.11
C LEU A 53 -17.90 24.74 0.16
N PRO A 54 -18.58 25.90 0.32
CA PRO A 54 -18.44 26.70 1.52
C PRO A 54 -19.00 25.96 2.74
N GLY A 55 -18.34 26.11 3.89
CA GLY A 55 -18.79 25.53 5.16
C GLY A 55 -18.44 24.05 5.36
N VAL A 56 -17.77 23.40 4.41
CA VAL A 56 -17.23 22.04 4.55
C VAL A 56 -15.71 22.11 4.70
N THR A 57 -15.15 21.38 5.67
CA THR A 57 -13.71 21.22 5.86
C THR A 57 -13.37 19.77 6.19
N MET A 58 -12.08 19.44 6.23
CA MET A 58 -11.61 18.11 6.61
C MET A 58 -10.27 18.15 7.33
N THR A 59 -9.95 17.05 8.00
CA THR A 59 -8.58 16.73 8.43
C THR A 59 -8.31 15.26 8.11
N GLY A 60 -7.06 14.90 7.91
CA GLY A 60 -6.66 13.54 7.54
C GLY A 60 -5.26 13.53 6.94
N THR A 61 -4.47 12.51 7.24
CA THR A 61 -3.24 12.26 6.48
C THR A 61 -3.62 11.75 5.08
N ILE A 62 -2.69 11.81 4.14
CA ILE A 62 -2.89 11.24 2.81
C ILE A 62 -1.81 10.20 2.55
N SER A 63 -2.26 9.00 2.25
CA SER A 63 -1.40 7.92 1.78
C SER A 63 -1.32 7.96 0.25
N PRO A 64 -0.30 7.36 -0.37
CA PRO A 64 -0.13 7.50 -1.81
C PRO A 64 -1.15 6.77 -2.69
N ASP A 65 -1.92 5.85 -2.12
CA ASP A 65 -3.11 5.22 -2.71
C ASP A 65 -4.35 6.13 -2.68
N GLY A 66 -4.24 7.31 -2.09
CA GLY A 66 -5.35 8.21 -1.88
C GLY A 66 -6.19 7.87 -0.64
N SER A 67 -5.79 6.92 0.21
CA SER A 67 -6.47 6.69 1.48
C SER A 67 -6.23 7.82 2.49
N ILE A 68 -7.25 8.11 3.29
CA ILE A 68 -7.20 9.13 4.34
C ILE A 68 -6.90 8.43 5.67
N GLY A 69 -5.72 8.73 6.22
CA GLY A 69 -5.24 8.11 7.44
C GLY A 69 -5.58 8.89 8.71
N PRO A 70 -5.35 8.26 9.88
CA PRO A 70 -5.74 8.78 11.18
C PRO A 70 -5.00 10.07 11.55
N ILE A 71 -5.61 10.85 12.42
CA ILE A 71 -5.06 12.09 12.96
C ILE A 71 -5.09 12.10 14.49
N SER A 72 -4.32 13.00 15.10
CA SER A 72 -4.43 13.27 16.54
C SER A 72 -5.39 14.43 16.82
N GLY A 73 -6.10 14.36 17.94
CA GLY A 73 -6.93 15.46 18.44
C GLY A 73 -8.12 15.78 17.55
N ALA A 74 -8.95 14.78 17.23
CA ALA A 74 -10.20 15.04 16.52
C ALA A 74 -11.13 16.04 17.26
N PRO A 75 -11.29 15.98 18.61
CA PRO A 75 -12.16 16.92 19.33
C PRO A 75 -11.75 18.39 19.16
N THR A 76 -10.46 18.70 19.32
CA THR A 76 -9.95 20.08 19.22
C THR A 76 -10.08 20.62 17.79
N LYS A 77 -9.95 19.75 16.78
CA LYS A 77 -10.16 20.13 15.38
C LYS A 77 -11.62 20.39 15.04
N ILE A 78 -12.56 19.65 15.62
CA ILE A 78 -13.99 19.92 15.50
C ILE A 78 -14.32 21.30 16.10
N GLU A 79 -13.80 21.59 17.30
CA GLU A 79 -14.00 22.89 17.97
C GLU A 79 -13.42 24.05 17.15
N ALA A 80 -12.21 23.89 16.62
CA ALA A 80 -11.57 24.88 15.76
C ALA A 80 -12.40 25.12 14.48
N ALA A 81 -12.94 24.06 13.88
CA ALA A 81 -13.79 24.17 12.71
C ALA A 81 -15.11 24.92 13.02
N SER A 82 -15.74 24.61 14.16
CA SER A 82 -16.92 25.35 14.65
C SER A 82 -16.61 26.84 14.85
N ALA A 83 -15.50 27.15 15.53
CA ALA A 83 -15.06 28.53 15.79
C ALA A 83 -14.74 29.30 14.49
N ALA A 84 -14.26 28.60 13.45
CA ALA A 84 -14.03 29.16 12.13
C ALA A 84 -15.29 29.22 11.24
N GLY A 85 -16.46 28.80 11.75
CA GLY A 85 -17.75 28.88 11.06
C GLY A 85 -18.03 27.77 10.06
N TYR A 86 -17.27 26.66 10.10
CA TYR A 86 -17.59 25.47 9.30
C TYR A 86 -18.79 24.73 9.89
N THR A 87 -19.69 24.26 9.03
CA THR A 87 -20.90 23.52 9.42
C THR A 87 -20.71 22.01 9.30
N THR A 88 -19.72 21.57 8.52
CA THR A 88 -19.39 20.16 8.32
C THR A 88 -17.88 19.93 8.41
N VAL A 89 -17.47 18.90 9.14
CA VAL A 89 -16.09 18.42 9.21
C VAL A 89 -16.04 16.96 8.78
N LEU A 90 -15.18 16.66 7.81
CA LEU A 90 -14.83 15.28 7.46
C LEU A 90 -13.67 14.81 8.35
N LEU A 91 -13.85 13.67 9.00
CA LEU A 91 -12.82 13.02 9.82
C LEU A 91 -12.45 11.66 9.24
N PRO A 92 -11.18 11.22 9.39
CA PRO A 92 -10.80 9.85 9.07
C PRO A 92 -11.71 8.88 9.82
N VAL A 93 -12.11 7.80 9.16
CA VAL A 93 -13.03 6.82 9.75
C VAL A 93 -12.50 6.24 11.08
N GLN A 94 -11.18 6.13 11.21
CA GLN A 94 -10.47 5.68 12.41
C GLN A 94 -10.66 6.65 13.59
N ASN A 95 -10.89 7.93 13.31
CA ASN A 95 -11.09 8.97 14.32
C ASN A 95 -12.56 9.20 14.70
N MET A 96 -13.50 8.38 14.20
CA MET A 96 -14.92 8.55 14.55
C MET A 96 -15.20 8.28 16.04
N LYS A 97 -14.27 7.59 16.72
CA LYS A 97 -14.18 7.53 18.18
C LYS A 97 -12.81 8.04 18.59
N ASP A 98 -12.76 9.04 19.46
CA ASP A 98 -11.50 9.64 19.92
C ASP A 98 -11.62 10.10 21.39
N LYS A 99 -10.49 10.14 22.10
CA LYS A 99 -10.46 10.51 23.52
C LYS A 99 -10.65 12.02 23.69
N THR A 100 -11.56 12.40 24.58
CA THR A 100 -11.78 13.81 24.96
C THR A 100 -11.01 14.15 26.22
N SER A 101 -10.52 15.40 26.30
CA SER A 101 -9.71 15.91 27.40
C SER A 101 -10.38 15.84 28.78
N SER A 102 -11.71 15.68 28.82
CA SER A 102 -12.51 15.69 30.04
C SER A 102 -12.64 14.34 30.74
N ASP A 103 -12.56 13.21 30.04
CA ASP A 103 -13.10 11.95 30.57
C ASP A 103 -12.23 10.71 30.37
N GLY A 104 -11.11 10.78 29.62
CA GLY A 104 -10.21 9.64 29.36
C GLY A 104 -10.79 8.52 28.50
N GLU A 105 -12.12 8.43 28.40
CA GLU A 105 -12.88 7.50 27.58
C GLU A 105 -13.05 8.00 26.15
N ALA A 106 -13.09 7.06 25.19
CA ALA A 106 -13.32 7.37 23.79
C ALA A 106 -14.76 7.86 23.56
N SER A 107 -14.92 9.08 23.06
CA SER A 107 -16.20 9.70 22.71
C SER A 107 -16.55 9.49 21.24
N ASP A 108 -17.84 9.37 20.93
CA ASP A 108 -18.35 9.40 19.55
C ASP A 108 -18.24 10.82 18.98
N MET A 109 -17.50 10.98 17.88
CA MET A 109 -17.24 12.29 17.27
C MET A 109 -18.46 12.91 16.58
N VAL A 110 -19.44 12.12 16.15
CA VAL A 110 -20.71 12.64 15.62
C VAL A 110 -21.50 13.32 16.72
N ALA A 111 -21.64 12.65 17.86
CA ALA A 111 -22.29 13.23 19.03
C ALA A 111 -21.50 14.42 19.60
N TYR A 112 -20.16 14.37 19.55
CA TYR A 112 -19.30 15.46 19.99
C TYR A 112 -19.51 16.72 19.13
N GLY A 113 -19.42 16.60 17.80
CA GLY A 113 -19.59 17.74 16.90
C GLY A 113 -20.97 18.38 16.95
N ALA A 114 -22.02 17.58 17.19
CA ALA A 114 -23.37 18.11 17.36
C ALA A 114 -23.48 19.13 18.52
N LYS A 115 -22.66 19.00 19.58
CA LYS A 115 -22.59 19.99 20.69
C LYS A 115 -22.12 21.37 20.23
N PHE A 116 -21.38 21.42 19.12
CA PHE A 116 -20.80 22.64 18.54
C PHE A 116 -21.51 23.07 17.25
N GLY A 117 -22.65 22.45 16.91
CA GLY A 117 -23.38 22.73 15.68
C GLY A 117 -22.66 22.29 14.40
N VAL A 118 -21.69 21.37 14.52
CA VAL A 118 -20.90 20.85 13.39
C VAL A 118 -21.33 19.43 13.08
N ALA A 119 -21.70 19.18 11.82
CA ALA A 119 -21.92 17.83 11.32
C ALA A 119 -20.57 17.14 11.09
N VAL A 120 -20.33 16.02 11.75
CA VAL A 120 -19.13 15.20 11.54
C VAL A 120 -19.47 14.05 10.60
N LYS A 121 -18.69 13.89 9.54
CA LYS A 121 -18.85 12.80 8.57
C LYS A 121 -17.55 11.99 8.47
N PRO A 122 -17.62 10.65 8.43
CA PRO A 122 -16.44 9.85 8.14
C PRO A 122 -16.01 10.06 6.68
N VAL A 123 -14.70 10.04 6.45
CA VAL A 123 -14.09 10.01 5.12
C VAL A 123 -12.96 8.98 5.11
N ARG A 124 -12.83 8.24 4.01
CA ARG A 124 -11.89 7.13 3.89
C ARG A 124 -10.85 7.35 2.82
N THR A 125 -11.22 8.04 1.76
CA THR A 125 -10.33 8.29 0.62
C THR A 125 -10.45 9.71 0.12
N ILE A 126 -9.46 10.09 -0.69
CA ILE A 126 -9.41 11.36 -1.37
C ILE A 126 -10.58 11.54 -2.35
N ALA A 127 -11.10 10.46 -2.94
CA ALA A 127 -12.26 10.52 -3.82
C ALA A 127 -13.54 10.90 -3.06
N GLU A 128 -13.77 10.29 -1.90
CA GLU A 128 -14.88 10.66 -1.01
C GLU A 128 -14.71 12.08 -0.48
N ALA A 129 -13.49 12.45 -0.09
CA ALA A 129 -13.16 13.78 0.37
C ALA A 129 -13.43 14.84 -0.71
N TYR A 130 -12.97 14.58 -1.93
CA TYR A 130 -13.17 15.43 -3.09
C TYR A 130 -14.66 15.59 -3.38
N GLU A 131 -15.43 14.51 -3.39
CA GLU A 131 -16.88 14.58 -3.62
C GLU A 131 -17.60 15.39 -2.53
N ALA A 132 -17.27 15.13 -1.27
CA ALA A 132 -17.86 15.84 -0.14
C ALA A 132 -17.47 17.33 -0.10
N LEU A 133 -16.27 17.68 -0.58
CA LEU A 133 -15.75 19.05 -0.59
C LEU A 133 -16.05 19.82 -1.89
N THR A 134 -16.38 19.17 -3.00
CA THR A 134 -16.66 19.86 -4.29
C THR A 134 -18.10 19.67 -4.76
N GLY A 135 -18.82 18.68 -4.22
CA GLY A 135 -20.13 18.25 -4.69
C GLY A 135 -20.09 17.50 -6.01
N ALA A 136 -18.90 17.17 -6.53
CA ALA A 136 -18.73 16.45 -7.77
C ALA A 136 -17.92 15.18 -7.58
N SER A 137 -18.26 14.14 -8.34
CA SER A 137 -17.41 12.96 -8.41
C SER A 137 -16.04 13.33 -8.96
N MET A 138 -15.01 12.83 -8.30
CA MET A 138 -13.61 12.95 -8.72
C MET A 138 -13.36 12.22 -10.04
N PHE A 139 -14.08 11.11 -10.25
CA PHE A 139 -14.02 10.33 -11.47
C PHE A 139 -15.36 10.47 -12.20
N ALA A 140 -15.32 10.85 -13.47
CA ALA A 140 -16.51 10.81 -14.30
C ALA A 140 -17.05 9.36 -14.33
N ALA A 141 -18.37 9.21 -14.29
CA ALA A 141 -18.97 7.89 -14.46
C ALA A 141 -18.57 7.35 -15.84
N ALA A 142 -17.93 6.18 -15.85
CA ALA A 142 -17.65 5.48 -17.10
C ALA A 142 -18.97 5.13 -17.79
N SER A 143 -18.99 5.17 -19.13
CA SER A 143 -20.19 4.85 -19.89
C SER A 143 -20.50 3.34 -19.86
N GLN A 144 -19.50 2.53 -19.54
CA GLN A 144 -19.57 1.07 -19.42
C GLN A 144 -18.75 0.60 -18.22
N GLN A 145 -19.09 -0.58 -17.69
CA GLN A 145 -18.27 -1.25 -16.69
C GLN A 145 -17.06 -1.88 -17.36
N TYR A 146 -15.89 -1.81 -16.71
CA TYR A 146 -14.70 -2.48 -17.20
C TYR A 146 -14.94 -3.99 -17.34
N SER A 147 -14.57 -4.54 -18.50
CA SER A 147 -14.60 -5.98 -18.75
C SER A 147 -13.17 -6.50 -18.81
N MET A 148 -12.81 -7.35 -17.86
CA MET A 148 -11.48 -7.97 -17.85
C MET A 148 -11.24 -8.73 -19.16
N PRO A 149 -10.09 -8.53 -19.83
CA PRO A 149 -9.74 -9.27 -21.04
C PRO A 149 -9.70 -10.77 -20.78
N ALA A 150 -10.23 -11.55 -21.74
CA ALA A 150 -10.27 -13.01 -21.62
C ALA A 150 -8.89 -13.64 -21.34
N PRO A 151 -7.78 -13.22 -21.97
CA PRO A 151 -6.45 -13.73 -21.63
C PRO A 151 -6.06 -13.53 -20.16
N VAL A 152 -6.34 -12.36 -19.59
CA VAL A 152 -6.06 -12.03 -18.18
C VAL A 152 -6.92 -12.88 -17.25
N ALA A 153 -8.21 -13.01 -17.54
CA ALA A 153 -9.12 -13.83 -16.75
C ALA A 153 -8.72 -15.31 -16.76
N VAL A 154 -8.30 -15.83 -17.93
CA VAL A 154 -7.79 -17.21 -18.07
C VAL A 154 -6.50 -17.41 -17.29
N ALA A 155 -5.56 -16.46 -17.38
CA ALA A 155 -4.31 -16.53 -16.63
C ALA A 155 -4.57 -16.49 -15.12
N GLY A 156 -5.44 -15.60 -14.64
CA GLY A 156 -5.83 -15.51 -13.23
C GLY A 156 -6.50 -16.78 -12.70
N ALA A 157 -7.35 -17.42 -13.52
CA ALA A 157 -7.95 -18.71 -13.16
C ALA A 157 -6.89 -19.84 -13.11
N ALA A 158 -5.93 -19.83 -14.05
CA ALA A 158 -4.86 -20.82 -14.10
C ALA A 158 -3.90 -20.69 -12.91
N THR A 159 -3.50 -19.47 -12.53
CA THR A 159 -2.66 -19.23 -11.35
C THR A 159 -3.39 -19.63 -10.06
N ALA A 160 -4.68 -19.29 -9.92
CA ALA A 160 -5.50 -19.76 -8.80
C ALA A 160 -5.51 -21.29 -8.70
N SER A 161 -5.76 -21.97 -9.83
CA SER A 161 -5.77 -23.43 -9.87
C SER A 161 -4.41 -24.04 -9.50
N ALA A 162 -3.31 -23.45 -9.98
CA ALA A 162 -1.96 -23.93 -9.68
C ALA A 162 -1.61 -23.75 -8.20
N LEU A 163 -2.01 -22.63 -7.60
CA LEU A 163 -1.79 -22.34 -6.19
C LEU A 163 -2.59 -23.29 -5.29
N ILE A 164 -3.85 -23.57 -5.62
CA ILE A 164 -4.68 -24.57 -4.92
C ILE A 164 -4.00 -25.94 -4.94
N ALA A 165 -3.58 -26.41 -6.13
CA ALA A 165 -2.90 -27.69 -6.26
C ALA A 165 -1.60 -27.76 -5.44
N ARG A 166 -0.82 -26.66 -5.45
CA ARG A 166 0.40 -26.55 -4.63
C ARG A 166 0.11 -26.69 -3.13
N ILE A 167 -0.94 -26.03 -2.64
CA ILE A 167 -1.36 -26.13 -1.23
C ILE A 167 -1.69 -27.58 -0.89
N GLU A 168 -2.50 -28.25 -1.70
CA GLU A 168 -2.90 -29.64 -1.49
C GLU A 168 -1.69 -30.59 -1.43
N ASP A 169 -0.76 -30.45 -2.37
CA ASP A 169 0.45 -31.26 -2.45
C ASP A 169 1.34 -31.06 -1.22
N GLU A 170 1.61 -29.80 -0.86
CA GLU A 170 2.47 -29.46 0.27
C GLU A 170 1.83 -29.79 1.64
N LEU A 171 0.50 -29.65 1.76
CA LEU A 171 -0.24 -29.94 2.99
C LEU A 171 -0.21 -31.44 3.33
N SER A 172 -0.14 -32.31 2.32
CA SER A 172 -0.10 -33.76 2.49
C SER A 172 1.12 -34.27 3.29
N VAL A 173 2.21 -33.48 3.30
CA VAL A 173 3.47 -33.80 3.96
C VAL A 173 3.84 -32.79 5.05
N ALA A 174 2.94 -31.87 5.37
CA ALA A 174 3.23 -30.75 6.25
C ALA A 174 3.41 -31.18 7.71
N PRO A 175 4.54 -30.85 8.37
CA PRO A 175 4.74 -31.09 9.80
C PRO A 175 3.95 -30.10 10.67
N LEU A 176 2.63 -30.02 10.47
CA LEU A 176 1.73 -29.10 11.16
C LEU A 176 0.73 -29.85 12.07
N PRO A 177 0.22 -29.19 13.12
CA PRO A 177 -0.89 -29.70 13.91
C PRO A 177 -2.13 -30.00 13.05
N ALA A 178 -2.89 -31.05 13.41
CA ALA A 178 -4.02 -31.52 12.62
C ALA A 178 -5.14 -30.46 12.46
N ASP A 179 -5.34 -29.62 13.47
CA ASP A 179 -6.28 -28.48 13.44
C ASP A 179 -5.84 -27.41 12.43
N ARG A 180 -4.53 -27.10 12.37
CA ARG A 180 -3.97 -26.19 11.36
C ARG A 180 -4.09 -26.76 9.96
N ILE A 181 -3.80 -28.05 9.80
CA ILE A 181 -3.99 -28.76 8.52
C ILE A 181 -5.45 -28.67 8.07
N ALA A 182 -6.39 -28.95 8.97
CA ALA A 182 -7.82 -28.88 8.65
C ALA A 182 -8.26 -27.46 8.26
N ALA A 183 -7.76 -26.42 8.93
CA ALA A 183 -8.07 -25.03 8.60
C ALA A 183 -7.55 -24.62 7.20
N ILE A 184 -6.30 -24.97 6.88
CA ILE A 184 -5.70 -24.68 5.56
C ILE A 184 -6.43 -25.48 4.46
N ALA A 185 -6.73 -26.76 4.70
CA ALA A 185 -7.50 -27.57 3.77
C ALA A 185 -8.89 -26.98 3.50
N HIS A 186 -9.55 -26.46 4.55
CA HIS A 186 -10.85 -25.82 4.40
C HIS A 186 -10.79 -24.58 3.50
N GLN A 187 -9.80 -23.71 3.69
CA GLN A 187 -9.60 -22.55 2.81
C GLN A 187 -9.26 -22.99 1.37
N ALA A 188 -8.44 -24.01 1.17
CA ALA A 188 -8.15 -24.55 -0.17
C ALA A 188 -9.41 -25.09 -0.86
N ASP A 189 -10.30 -25.76 -0.12
CA ASP A 189 -11.59 -26.21 -0.63
C ASP A 189 -12.50 -25.03 -1.01
N GLN A 190 -12.54 -23.97 -0.19
CA GLN A 190 -13.29 -22.74 -0.48
C GLN A 190 -12.75 -22.02 -1.73
N ALA A 191 -11.43 -21.95 -1.89
CA ALA A 191 -10.80 -21.44 -3.10
C ALA A 191 -11.20 -22.27 -4.34
N ARG A 192 -11.22 -23.60 -4.21
CA ARG A 192 -11.65 -24.51 -5.29
C ARG A 192 -13.13 -24.31 -5.65
N THR A 193 -13.99 -24.11 -4.65
CA THR A 193 -15.40 -23.79 -4.86
C THR A 193 -15.55 -22.47 -5.63
N ALA A 194 -14.90 -21.39 -5.18
CA ALA A 194 -14.93 -20.10 -5.88
C ALA A 194 -14.48 -20.23 -7.34
N LEU A 195 -13.41 -20.99 -7.60
CA LEU A 195 -12.94 -21.23 -8.96
C LEU A 195 -13.98 -21.97 -9.82
N SER A 196 -14.66 -22.97 -9.25
CA SER A 196 -15.71 -23.73 -9.94
C SER A 196 -16.97 -22.90 -10.24
N GLU A 197 -17.22 -21.86 -9.43
CA GLU A 197 -18.32 -20.91 -9.59
C GLU A 197 -17.98 -19.78 -10.58
N GLY A 198 -16.76 -19.77 -11.13
CA GLY A 198 -16.31 -18.75 -12.08
C GLY A 198 -15.81 -17.47 -11.42
N ASP A 199 -15.40 -17.54 -10.15
CA ASP A 199 -14.79 -16.43 -9.41
C ASP A 199 -13.29 -16.68 -9.14
N PRO A 200 -12.42 -16.49 -10.15
CA PRO A 200 -10.98 -16.71 -10.00
C PRO A 200 -10.31 -15.69 -9.08
N ALA A 201 -10.90 -14.51 -8.85
CA ALA A 201 -10.35 -13.50 -7.95
C ALA A 201 -10.48 -13.96 -6.50
N THR A 202 -11.68 -14.38 -6.08
CA THR A 202 -11.88 -15.00 -4.77
C THR A 202 -11.06 -16.28 -4.63
N ALA A 203 -11.02 -17.13 -5.67
CA ALA A 203 -10.21 -18.35 -5.64
C ALA A 203 -8.72 -18.06 -5.36
N TYR A 204 -8.12 -17.12 -6.09
CA TYR A 204 -6.72 -16.75 -5.88
C TYR A 204 -6.51 -16.10 -4.51
N GLY A 205 -7.39 -15.18 -4.10
CA GLY A 205 -7.26 -14.47 -2.81
C GLY A 205 -7.35 -15.39 -1.59
N VAL A 206 -8.26 -16.38 -1.62
CA VAL A 206 -8.37 -17.39 -0.57
C VAL A 206 -7.21 -18.37 -0.60
N ALA A 207 -6.77 -18.80 -1.79
CA ALA A 207 -5.62 -19.68 -1.94
C ALA A 207 -4.31 -19.01 -1.49
N ALA A 208 -4.11 -17.72 -1.79
CA ALA A 208 -2.96 -16.95 -1.34
C ALA A 208 -2.89 -16.89 0.20
N ASP A 209 -4.03 -16.64 0.85
CA ASP A 209 -4.13 -16.64 2.31
C ASP A 209 -3.76 -18.02 2.91
N ALA A 210 -4.33 -19.09 2.35
CA ALA A 210 -4.08 -20.47 2.76
C ALA A 210 -2.61 -20.87 2.56
N TYR A 211 -2.01 -20.46 1.44
CA TYR A 211 -0.60 -20.74 1.17
C TYR A 211 0.32 -20.01 2.15
N GLN A 212 0.01 -18.76 2.50
CA GLN A 212 0.76 -18.03 3.53
C GLN A 212 0.72 -18.73 4.90
N LEU A 213 -0.44 -19.26 5.33
CA LEU A 213 -0.52 -20.05 6.56
C LEU A 213 0.37 -21.28 6.52
N LEU A 214 0.32 -21.99 5.39
CA LEU A 214 1.08 -23.20 5.16
C LEU A 214 2.59 -22.94 5.27
N VAL A 215 3.10 -21.94 4.54
CA VAL A 215 4.55 -21.64 4.55
C VAL A 215 5.02 -21.09 5.88
N LYS A 216 4.23 -20.25 6.57
CA LYS A 216 4.53 -19.76 7.93
C LYS A 216 4.65 -20.93 8.91
N GLY A 217 3.68 -21.84 8.87
CA GLY A 217 3.71 -23.05 9.69
C GLY A 217 4.91 -23.93 9.38
N HIS A 218 5.23 -24.14 8.09
CA HIS A 218 6.42 -24.90 7.68
C HIS A 218 7.71 -24.29 8.20
N GLY A 219 7.88 -22.97 8.06
CA GLY A 219 9.03 -22.26 8.58
C GLY A 219 9.18 -22.46 10.09
N GLU A 220 8.11 -22.27 10.85
CA GLU A 220 8.12 -22.44 12.31
C GLU A 220 8.45 -23.88 12.72
N ALA A 221 7.84 -24.88 12.09
CA ALA A 221 8.10 -26.29 12.37
C ALA A 221 9.56 -26.67 12.07
N GLN A 222 10.11 -26.19 10.96
CA GLN A 222 11.53 -26.40 10.61
C GLN A 222 12.47 -25.74 11.61
N ALA A 223 12.17 -24.52 12.08
CA ALA A 223 12.96 -23.85 13.10
C ALA A 223 12.94 -24.63 14.43
N LYS A 224 11.76 -25.06 14.91
CA LYS A 224 11.64 -25.88 16.13
C LYS A 224 12.43 -27.18 16.02
N ALA A 225 12.33 -27.88 14.89
CA ALA A 225 13.10 -29.10 14.65
C ALA A 225 14.62 -28.85 14.66
N LEU A 226 15.07 -27.72 14.11
CA LEU A 226 16.47 -27.34 14.10
C LEU A 226 17.00 -26.98 15.49
N ILE A 227 16.21 -26.26 16.29
CA ILE A 227 16.52 -25.94 17.69
C ILE A 227 16.64 -27.22 18.51
N ALA A 228 15.68 -28.13 18.37
CA ALA A 228 15.69 -29.40 19.09
C ALA A 228 16.90 -30.30 18.74
N ARG A 229 17.34 -30.26 17.47
CA ARG A 229 18.44 -31.10 16.98
C ARG A 229 19.83 -30.50 17.24
N ASP A 230 20.01 -29.21 16.93
CA ASP A 230 21.33 -28.56 16.83
C ASP A 230 21.49 -27.38 17.80
N GLY A 231 20.45 -27.04 18.57
CA GLY A 231 20.42 -25.93 19.51
C GLY A 231 20.09 -24.57 18.87
N LEU A 232 19.66 -23.64 19.73
CA LEU A 232 19.20 -22.29 19.34
C LEU A 232 20.23 -21.50 18.51
N GLU A 233 21.50 -21.56 18.90
CA GLU A 233 22.57 -20.83 18.20
C GLU A 233 22.83 -21.35 16.77
N SER A 234 22.64 -22.65 16.53
CA SER A 234 22.71 -23.21 15.19
C SER A 234 21.52 -22.76 14.34
N ALA A 235 20.32 -22.74 14.94
CA ALA A 235 19.11 -22.27 14.28
C ALA A 235 19.20 -20.79 13.90
N LYS A 236 19.72 -19.93 14.78
CA LYS A 236 20.01 -18.52 14.47
C LYS A 236 20.96 -18.37 13.28
N ARG A 237 22.11 -19.06 13.28
CA ARG A 237 23.06 -19.01 12.15
C ARG A 237 22.40 -19.43 10.84
N ARG A 238 21.55 -20.46 10.88
CA ARG A 238 20.84 -20.93 9.68
C ARG A 238 19.83 -19.89 9.19
N LEU A 239 19.08 -19.25 10.10
CA LEU A 239 18.17 -18.17 9.75
C LEU A 239 18.90 -17.04 9.03
N PHE A 240 20.02 -16.56 9.57
CA PHE A 240 20.82 -15.50 8.93
C PHE A 240 21.26 -15.85 7.51
N ILE A 241 21.77 -17.07 7.31
CA ILE A 241 22.17 -17.54 5.97
C ILE A 241 20.97 -17.50 5.02
N ARG A 242 19.80 -17.96 5.48
CA ARG A 242 18.60 -17.93 4.64
C ARG A 242 18.11 -16.53 4.33
N ILE A 243 18.19 -15.59 5.29
CA ILE A 243 17.86 -14.19 5.05
C ILE A 243 18.79 -13.60 3.98
N ASP A 244 20.10 -13.85 4.09
CA ASP A 244 21.08 -13.39 3.09
C ASP A 244 20.84 -14.01 1.70
N GLU A 245 20.53 -15.31 1.63
CA GLU A 245 20.16 -16.01 0.38
C GLU A 245 18.90 -15.40 -0.26
N SER A 246 17.84 -15.22 0.52
CA SER A 246 16.57 -14.66 0.03
C SER A 246 16.70 -13.19 -0.38
N LEU A 247 17.52 -12.41 0.34
CA LEU A 247 17.81 -11.03 -0.03
C LEU A 247 18.55 -10.95 -1.38
N ALA A 248 19.56 -11.81 -1.58
CA ALA A 248 20.27 -11.89 -2.85
C ALA A 248 19.35 -12.33 -4.00
N GLN A 249 18.41 -13.25 -3.74
CA GLN A 249 17.40 -13.66 -4.71
C GLN A 249 16.48 -12.50 -5.08
N ALA A 250 15.94 -11.76 -4.10
CA ALA A 250 15.08 -10.62 -4.35
C ALA A 250 15.77 -9.58 -5.26
N GLN A 251 17.03 -9.24 -4.95
CA GLN A 251 17.83 -8.32 -5.75
C GLN A 251 18.06 -8.83 -7.17
N ALA A 252 18.33 -10.13 -7.34
CA ALA A 252 18.49 -10.74 -8.65
C ALA A 252 17.18 -10.70 -9.47
N LEU A 253 16.03 -10.96 -8.84
CA LEU A 253 14.72 -10.91 -9.49
C LEU A 253 14.38 -9.49 -9.96
N VAL A 254 14.64 -8.46 -9.15
CA VAL A 254 14.50 -7.06 -9.58
C VAL A 254 15.31 -6.79 -10.85
N ILE A 255 16.56 -7.24 -10.90
CA ILE A 255 17.43 -7.05 -12.06
C ILE A 255 16.88 -7.79 -13.28
N SER A 256 16.53 -9.08 -13.14
CA SER A 256 16.08 -9.89 -14.28
C SER A 256 14.73 -9.44 -14.83
N ALA A 257 13.80 -9.05 -13.97
CA ALA A 257 12.47 -8.61 -14.39
C ALA A 257 12.42 -7.14 -14.86
N SER A 258 13.53 -6.41 -14.71
CA SER A 258 13.70 -5.10 -15.34
C SER A 258 14.03 -5.22 -16.83
N ASP A 259 14.30 -6.41 -17.36
CA ASP A 259 14.37 -6.66 -18.80
C ASP A 259 12.94 -6.80 -19.34
N VAL A 260 12.43 -5.72 -19.93
CA VAL A 260 11.05 -5.59 -20.42
C VAL A 260 10.97 -5.51 -21.95
N SER A 261 12.04 -5.94 -22.62
CA SER A 261 12.22 -5.81 -24.07
C SER A 261 11.19 -6.61 -24.90
N ASP A 262 10.49 -7.55 -24.27
CA ASP A 262 9.42 -8.36 -24.85
C ASP A 262 8.00 -7.89 -24.47
N LEU A 263 7.87 -6.83 -23.66
CA LEU A 263 6.59 -6.32 -23.17
C LEU A 263 6.08 -5.13 -23.98
N GLY A 264 4.76 -5.10 -24.22
CA GLY A 264 4.08 -3.93 -24.76
C GLY A 264 3.80 -2.86 -23.70
N LEU A 265 3.23 -1.72 -24.10
CA LEU A 265 3.20 -0.49 -23.31
C LEU A 265 2.49 -0.67 -21.98
N GLU A 266 1.27 -1.18 -22.00
CA GLU A 266 0.47 -1.36 -20.79
C GLU A 266 1.12 -2.37 -19.83
N GLN A 267 1.79 -3.40 -20.37
CA GLN A 267 2.53 -4.40 -19.59
C GLN A 267 3.78 -3.78 -18.94
N GLN A 268 4.54 -2.99 -19.70
CA GLN A 268 5.70 -2.24 -19.20
C GLN A 268 5.29 -1.27 -18.07
N LEU A 269 4.20 -0.52 -18.25
CA LEU A 269 3.67 0.39 -17.22
C LEU A 269 3.11 -0.36 -15.99
N SER A 270 2.68 -1.61 -16.17
CA SER A 270 2.19 -2.48 -15.09
C SER A 270 3.29 -3.23 -14.35
N MET A 271 4.47 -3.38 -14.94
CA MET A 271 5.58 -4.13 -14.36
C MET A 271 5.98 -3.66 -12.95
N PRO A 272 6.03 -2.35 -12.63
CA PRO A 272 6.30 -1.90 -11.28
C PRO A 272 5.30 -2.40 -10.22
N THR A 273 4.05 -2.66 -10.59
CA THR A 273 3.04 -3.22 -9.68
C THR A 273 3.34 -4.69 -9.39
N ALA A 274 3.69 -5.48 -10.42
CA ALA A 274 4.12 -6.86 -10.23
C ALA A 274 5.39 -6.97 -9.38
N LEU A 275 6.34 -6.07 -9.59
CA LEU A 275 7.57 -5.95 -8.80
C LEU A 275 7.33 -5.48 -7.36
N GLY A 276 6.11 -5.04 -7.02
CA GLY A 276 5.69 -4.76 -5.65
C GLY A 276 6.00 -5.92 -4.70
N TRP A 277 5.72 -7.17 -5.12
CA TRP A 277 6.03 -8.38 -4.36
C TRP A 277 7.51 -8.53 -4.01
N VAL A 278 8.37 -8.33 -5.01
CA VAL A 278 9.82 -8.51 -4.84
C VAL A 278 10.43 -7.38 -4.04
N THR A 279 9.99 -6.15 -4.29
CA THR A 279 10.51 -4.96 -3.62
C THR A 279 10.07 -4.88 -2.16
N TYR A 280 8.84 -5.31 -1.85
CA TYR A 280 8.38 -5.50 -0.48
C TYR A 280 9.20 -6.57 0.24
N ALA A 281 9.35 -7.75 -0.38
CA ALA A 281 10.13 -8.83 0.19
C ALA A 281 11.58 -8.44 0.44
N GLU A 282 12.22 -7.73 -0.50
CA GLU A 282 13.56 -7.20 -0.30
C GLU A 282 13.62 -6.27 0.93
N ALA A 283 12.70 -5.31 1.05
CA ALA A 283 12.66 -4.37 2.17
C ALA A 283 12.44 -5.07 3.51
N THR A 284 11.48 -6.00 3.58
CA THR A 284 11.22 -6.79 4.80
C THR A 284 12.41 -7.66 5.17
N LEU A 285 13.05 -8.32 4.20
CA LEU A 285 14.25 -9.12 4.43
C LEU A 285 15.44 -8.27 4.90
N GLN A 286 15.61 -7.06 4.38
CA GLN A 286 16.64 -6.13 4.87
C GLN A 286 16.39 -5.71 6.32
N ALA A 287 15.15 -5.37 6.68
CA ALA A 287 14.77 -5.05 8.04
C ALA A 287 14.95 -6.25 8.98
N LEU A 288 14.56 -7.45 8.52
CA LEU A 288 14.72 -8.69 9.25
C LEU A 288 16.19 -9.03 9.49
N ARG A 289 17.04 -8.85 8.47
CA ARG A 289 18.49 -9.05 8.56
C ARG A 289 19.15 -8.20 9.63
N GLN A 290 18.60 -7.01 9.90
CA GLN A 290 19.20 -6.06 10.83
C GLN A 290 18.66 -6.20 12.25
N SER A 291 17.36 -6.37 12.40
CA SER A 291 16.74 -6.68 13.70
C SER A 291 17.36 -7.94 14.30
N THR A 292 17.69 -8.92 13.46
CA THR A 292 18.35 -10.15 13.90
C THR A 292 19.81 -9.95 14.30
N ARG A 293 20.51 -8.85 13.98
CA ARG A 293 21.93 -8.64 14.40
C ARG A 293 22.11 -8.49 15.91
N GLY A 294 21.06 -8.16 16.66
CA GLY A 294 21.05 -8.21 18.13
C GLY A 294 20.98 -9.64 18.66
N GLY A 295 21.21 -9.85 19.96
CA GLY A 295 20.89 -11.14 20.56
C GLY A 295 19.38 -11.27 20.73
N PHE A 296 18.75 -12.20 20.03
CA PHE A 296 17.31 -12.45 20.13
C PHE A 296 17.00 -13.87 20.62
N ASP A 297 15.84 -14.08 21.24
CA ASP A 297 15.46 -15.33 21.90
C ASP A 297 14.78 -16.35 20.95
N GLU A 298 14.27 -17.46 21.49
CA GLU A 298 13.57 -18.47 20.70
C GLU A 298 12.27 -17.95 20.09
N PHE A 299 11.51 -17.11 20.82
CA PHE A 299 10.26 -16.56 20.33
C PHE A 299 10.49 -15.61 19.15
N GLU A 300 11.52 -14.76 19.26
CA GLU A 300 11.94 -13.85 18.21
C GLU A 300 12.46 -14.63 16.98
N LEU A 301 13.18 -15.74 17.18
CA LEU A 301 13.63 -16.62 16.08
C LEU A 301 12.45 -17.26 15.32
N LEU A 302 11.45 -17.76 16.05
CA LEU A 302 10.25 -18.35 15.43
C LEU A 302 9.44 -17.28 14.69
N SER A 303 9.36 -16.07 15.23
CA SER A 303 8.73 -14.92 14.57
C SER A 303 9.45 -14.55 13.28
N ALA A 304 10.78 -14.41 13.34
CA ALA A 304 11.60 -14.09 12.18
C ALA A 304 11.52 -15.17 11.09
N THR A 305 11.44 -16.45 11.47
CA THR A 305 11.33 -17.55 10.49
C THR A 305 9.98 -17.56 9.78
N ARG A 306 8.88 -17.19 10.46
CA ARG A 306 7.57 -17.03 9.83
C ARG A 306 7.57 -15.92 8.79
N VAL A 307 8.14 -14.76 9.14
CA VAL A 307 8.31 -13.63 8.20
C VAL A 307 9.16 -14.06 6.99
N LEU A 308 10.33 -14.68 7.23
CA LEU A 308 11.17 -15.19 6.14
C LEU A 308 10.41 -16.16 5.22
N ALA A 309 9.59 -17.06 5.76
CA ALA A 309 8.84 -18.02 4.95
C ALA A 309 7.78 -17.34 4.06
N GLU A 310 7.13 -16.30 4.58
CA GLU A 310 6.18 -15.46 3.84
C GLU A 310 6.88 -14.70 2.71
N GLU A 311 8.01 -14.04 2.99
CA GLU A 311 8.75 -13.30 1.95
C GLU A 311 9.30 -14.24 0.88
N ARG A 312 9.67 -15.46 1.23
CA ARG A 312 10.04 -16.46 0.24
C ARG A 312 8.86 -16.88 -0.65
N ALA A 313 7.64 -16.98 -0.11
CA ALA A 313 6.45 -17.23 -0.94
C ALA A 313 6.17 -16.05 -1.90
N ALA A 314 6.41 -14.80 -1.47
CA ALA A 314 6.35 -13.65 -2.36
C ALA A 314 7.31 -13.76 -3.54
N LEU A 315 8.56 -14.17 -3.30
CA LEU A 315 9.58 -14.33 -4.34
C LEU A 315 9.36 -15.56 -5.23
N ASP A 316 9.03 -16.71 -4.63
CA ASP A 316 9.02 -18.02 -5.28
C ASP A 316 7.68 -18.37 -5.95
N VAL A 317 6.58 -17.71 -5.55
CA VAL A 317 5.21 -18.05 -5.98
C VAL A 317 4.44 -16.82 -6.45
N PHE A 318 4.21 -15.83 -5.59
CA PHE A 318 3.30 -14.73 -5.92
C PHE A 318 3.84 -13.80 -7.01
N PHE A 319 5.15 -13.53 -7.03
CA PHE A 319 5.76 -12.76 -8.10
C PHE A 319 5.68 -13.48 -9.47
N PRO A 320 6.06 -14.77 -9.60
CA PRO A 320 5.82 -15.53 -10.83
C PRO A 320 4.36 -15.58 -11.29
N ASP A 321 3.40 -15.71 -10.36
CA ASP A 321 1.97 -15.67 -10.68
C ASP A 321 1.56 -14.30 -11.21
N ALA A 322 2.03 -13.22 -10.57
CA ALA A 322 1.83 -11.86 -11.03
C ALA A 322 2.38 -11.63 -12.45
N LEU A 323 3.59 -12.12 -12.74
CA LEU A 323 4.17 -12.06 -14.10
C LEU A 323 3.30 -12.83 -15.10
N THR A 324 2.81 -14.01 -14.75
CA THR A 324 1.95 -14.82 -15.63
C THR A 324 0.69 -14.04 -16.05
N VAL A 325 0.04 -13.37 -15.10
CA VAL A 325 -1.16 -12.57 -15.40
C VAL A 325 -0.81 -11.30 -16.17
N LEU A 326 0.30 -10.63 -15.85
CA LEU A 326 0.77 -9.45 -16.56
C LEU A 326 1.06 -9.76 -18.03
N HIS A 327 1.79 -10.83 -18.34
CA HIS A 327 2.10 -11.23 -19.72
C HIS A 327 0.87 -11.63 -20.52
N ALA A 328 -0.19 -12.09 -19.84
CA ALA A 328 -1.46 -12.39 -20.51
C ALA A 328 -2.23 -11.13 -20.91
N MET A 329 -1.93 -9.97 -20.32
CA MET A 329 -2.60 -8.72 -20.65
C MET A 329 -2.36 -8.33 -22.11
N PRO A 330 -3.42 -8.07 -22.90
CA PRO A 330 -3.27 -7.42 -24.20
C PRO A 330 -2.51 -6.10 -24.05
N SER A 331 -1.54 -5.86 -24.91
CA SER A 331 -0.73 -4.64 -24.87
C SER A 331 -0.43 -4.13 -26.29
N ARG A 332 -0.21 -2.83 -26.40
CA ARG A 332 0.25 -2.18 -27.63
C ARG A 332 1.76 -2.28 -27.72
N ASP A 333 2.27 -2.42 -28.95
CA ASP A 333 3.70 -2.40 -29.22
C ASP A 333 4.31 -1.03 -28.87
N THR A 334 5.47 -1.03 -28.21
CA THR A 334 6.20 0.16 -27.73
C THR A 334 7.30 0.62 -28.69
N SER A 335 7.57 -0.09 -29.79
CA SER A 335 8.76 0.17 -30.61
C SER A 335 8.83 1.62 -31.14
N GLY A 336 9.69 2.45 -30.53
CA GLY A 336 10.12 3.75 -31.04
C GLY A 336 9.31 5.00 -30.70
N ASP A 337 8.41 4.98 -29.70
CA ASP A 337 7.64 6.18 -29.34
C ASP A 337 8.33 7.09 -28.31
N ALA A 338 8.91 8.20 -28.78
CA ALA A 338 9.54 9.21 -27.93
C ALA A 338 8.59 9.88 -26.92
N LYS A 339 7.27 9.89 -27.17
CA LYS A 339 6.30 10.46 -26.21
C LYS A 339 6.12 9.56 -25.00
N THR A 340 6.06 8.25 -25.22
CA THR A 340 6.02 7.24 -24.16
C THR A 340 7.26 7.35 -23.27
N VAL A 341 8.46 7.41 -23.86
CA VAL A 341 9.72 7.57 -23.09
C VAL A 341 9.68 8.83 -22.24
N ALA A 342 9.37 9.98 -22.85
CA ALA A 342 9.32 11.26 -22.13
C ALA A 342 8.29 11.28 -20.98
N PHE A 343 7.15 10.60 -21.16
CA PHE A 343 6.14 10.47 -20.12
C PHE A 343 6.63 9.59 -18.95
N VAL A 344 7.19 8.42 -19.23
CA VAL A 344 7.73 7.53 -18.18
C VAL A 344 8.89 8.20 -17.45
N SER A 345 9.80 8.92 -18.15
CA SER A 345 10.84 9.74 -17.52
C SER A 345 10.25 10.80 -16.58
N GLY A 346 9.24 11.54 -17.04
CA GLY A 346 8.56 12.54 -16.22
C GLY A 346 7.95 11.93 -14.95
N TYR A 347 7.39 10.74 -15.05
CA TYR A 347 6.83 10.00 -13.93
C TYR A 347 7.89 9.47 -12.95
N THR A 348 8.98 8.87 -13.46
CA THR A 348 10.14 8.47 -12.67
C THR A 348 10.69 9.64 -11.86
N ASN A 349 11.00 10.75 -12.54
CA ASN A 349 11.51 11.97 -11.92
C ASN A 349 10.57 12.49 -10.82
N PHE A 350 9.27 12.44 -11.10
CA PHE A 350 8.24 12.87 -10.19
C PHE A 350 8.21 12.04 -8.88
N LEU A 351 8.25 10.72 -8.98
CA LEU A 351 8.27 9.82 -7.83
C LEU A 351 9.54 9.92 -7.00
N VAL A 352 10.70 10.07 -7.65
CA VAL A 352 11.97 10.31 -6.95
C VAL A 352 11.85 11.56 -6.08
N ARG A 353 11.39 12.68 -6.65
CA ARG A 353 11.19 13.93 -5.89
C ARG A 353 10.21 13.78 -4.73
N ALA A 354 9.14 13.00 -4.92
CA ALA A 354 8.16 12.73 -3.86
C ALA A 354 8.77 11.90 -2.72
N GLY A 355 9.60 10.91 -3.04
CA GLY A 355 10.34 10.12 -2.04
C GLY A 355 11.40 10.96 -1.30
N GLU A 356 12.11 11.84 -2.00
CA GLU A 356 13.10 12.76 -1.41
C GLU A 356 12.44 13.69 -0.39
N ALA A 357 11.23 14.16 -0.71
CA ALA A 357 10.43 14.97 0.20
C ALA A 357 9.93 14.21 1.44
N ASN A 358 9.60 12.92 1.29
CA ASN A 358 9.26 12.05 2.42
C ASN A 358 10.49 11.85 3.32
N GLU A 359 11.64 11.57 2.73
CA GLU A 359 12.89 11.38 3.46
C GLU A 359 13.35 12.65 4.18
N ALA A 360 13.24 13.81 3.53
CA ALA A 360 13.51 15.09 4.16
C ALA A 360 12.61 15.34 5.38
N TYR A 361 11.32 15.02 5.26
CA TYR A 361 10.38 15.08 6.38
C TYR A 361 10.76 14.13 7.51
N LEU A 362 11.07 12.86 7.22
CA LEU A 362 11.53 11.87 8.20
C LEU A 362 12.78 12.37 8.93
N LYS A 363 13.77 12.91 8.20
CA LYS A 363 14.97 13.51 8.78
C LYS A 363 14.64 14.68 9.70
N THR A 364 13.67 15.53 9.36
CA THR A 364 13.27 16.65 10.23
C THR A 364 12.53 16.19 11.47
N VAL A 365 11.57 15.26 11.34
CA VAL A 365 10.81 14.71 12.47
C VAL A 365 11.70 13.95 13.44
N LEU A 366 12.60 13.11 12.91
CA LEU A 366 13.53 12.31 13.70
C LEU A 366 14.71 13.14 14.24
N ARG A 367 14.99 14.31 13.65
CA ARG A 367 15.94 15.31 14.17
C ARG A 367 15.25 16.51 14.82
N ALA A 368 14.00 16.38 15.28
CA ALA A 368 13.51 17.30 16.30
C ALA A 368 14.51 17.22 17.45
N ASP A 369 15.28 18.28 17.52
CA ASP A 369 16.63 18.38 18.02
C ASP A 369 16.63 18.25 19.53
N GLY A 370 17.66 17.59 20.07
CA GLY A 370 18.02 17.66 21.49
C GLY A 370 18.40 19.08 21.96
N SER A 371 17.85 20.14 21.36
CA SER A 371 17.86 21.52 21.84
C SER A 371 16.66 21.82 22.76
N GLY A 372 15.63 20.96 22.79
CA GLY A 372 14.60 20.94 23.83
C GLY A 372 15.07 20.20 25.08
N SER A 373 15.17 20.89 26.22
CA SER A 373 15.70 20.39 27.50
C SER A 373 14.84 19.33 28.22
N ASP A 374 14.01 18.56 27.51
CA ASP A 374 13.12 17.57 28.11
C ASP A 374 13.49 16.13 27.69
N PRO A 375 14.17 15.35 28.56
CA PRO A 375 14.53 13.96 28.28
C PRO A 375 13.31 13.02 28.16
N GLN A 376 12.08 13.50 28.35
CA GLN A 376 10.85 12.72 28.12
C GLN A 376 10.39 12.71 26.65
N ASN A 377 10.92 13.60 25.79
CA ASN A 377 10.58 13.69 24.36
C ASN A 377 11.63 13.08 23.42
N ALA A 378 12.67 12.46 23.96
CA ALA A 378 13.62 11.68 23.16
C ALA A 378 12.97 10.33 22.82
N LEU A 379 12.79 10.05 21.53
CA LEU A 379 12.49 8.69 21.07
C LEU A 379 13.54 7.73 21.67
N PRO A 380 13.15 6.54 22.17
CA PRO A 380 14.10 5.55 22.66
C PRO A 380 15.22 5.34 21.64
N GLY A 381 16.47 5.26 22.12
CA GLY A 381 17.70 5.23 21.29
C GLY A 381 17.77 4.13 20.22
N ASP A 382 16.83 3.18 20.22
CA ASP A 382 16.71 2.11 19.22
C ASP A 382 15.91 2.51 17.96
N LEU A 383 15.23 3.67 17.94
CA LEU A 383 14.63 4.24 16.71
C LEU A 383 15.61 5.15 15.95
N SER A 384 16.88 5.19 16.35
CA SER A 384 17.92 5.89 15.63
C SER A 384 18.20 5.20 14.28
N LEU A 385 17.52 5.66 13.23
CA LEU A 385 18.05 6.17 11.95
C LEU A 385 19.23 5.48 11.24
N THR A 386 19.69 4.32 11.68
CA THR A 386 20.84 3.62 11.10
C THR A 386 20.43 2.87 9.82
N THR A 387 19.13 2.84 9.51
CA THR A 387 18.58 2.05 8.41
C THR A 387 17.41 2.66 7.63
N LEU A 388 17.56 3.88 7.16
CA LEU A 388 16.83 4.25 5.95
C LEU A 388 17.92 4.45 4.89
N GLN A 389 18.29 3.38 4.19
CA GLN A 389 19.15 3.41 2.98
C GLN A 389 18.48 4.14 1.80
N LEU A 390 17.41 4.87 2.06
CA LEU A 390 16.59 5.62 1.13
C LEU A 390 17.39 6.60 0.27
N SER A 391 18.29 7.41 0.85
CA SER A 391 19.10 8.35 0.05
C SER A 391 20.10 7.66 -0.89
N GLY A 392 20.53 6.43 -0.55
CA GLY A 392 21.38 5.64 -1.43
C GLY A 392 20.60 5.13 -2.63
N GLU A 393 19.38 4.62 -2.37
CA GLU A 393 18.48 4.13 -3.42
C GLU A 393 18.09 5.24 -4.41
N ALA A 394 17.75 6.45 -3.93
CA ALA A 394 17.44 7.58 -4.81
C ALA A 394 18.62 8.02 -5.68
N ALA A 395 19.84 8.02 -5.12
CA ALA A 395 21.05 8.44 -5.83
C ALA A 395 21.47 7.47 -6.95
N GLU A 396 20.98 6.23 -6.91
CA GLU A 396 21.25 5.18 -7.90
C GLU A 396 20.21 5.13 -9.05
N ILE A 397 19.24 6.05 -9.07
CA ILE A 397 18.24 6.17 -10.13
C ILE A 397 18.74 7.21 -11.16
N PRO A 398 19.39 6.81 -12.26
CA PRO A 398 19.69 7.72 -13.35
C PRO A 398 18.39 8.34 -13.88
N LEU A 399 18.35 9.67 -13.95
CA LEU A 399 17.22 10.43 -14.47
C LEU A 399 17.41 10.71 -15.97
N ASP A 400 16.31 10.90 -16.68
CA ASP A 400 16.28 11.31 -18.10
C ASP A 400 16.98 10.33 -19.06
N VAL A 401 16.66 9.03 -18.97
CA VAL A 401 17.25 7.99 -19.82
C VAL A 401 16.51 7.86 -21.17
N GLU A 402 17.24 7.56 -22.24
CA GLU A 402 16.76 7.73 -23.63
C GLU A 402 15.87 6.57 -24.16
N THR A 403 15.68 5.48 -23.41
CA THR A 403 14.90 4.30 -23.86
C THR A 403 13.77 3.95 -22.90
N ALA A 404 12.66 3.44 -23.45
CA ALA A 404 11.49 3.02 -22.67
C ALA A 404 11.86 1.95 -21.64
N ASP A 405 12.64 0.95 -22.05
CA ASP A 405 13.06 -0.15 -21.17
C ASP A 405 13.92 0.35 -19.99
N ALA A 406 14.85 1.29 -20.26
CA ALA A 406 15.65 1.89 -19.21
C ALA A 406 14.79 2.72 -18.26
N GLU A 407 13.83 3.49 -18.79
CA GLU A 407 12.91 4.29 -18.00
C GLU A 407 11.96 3.44 -17.14
N VAL A 408 11.47 2.31 -17.65
CA VAL A 408 10.65 1.37 -16.86
C VAL A 408 11.47 0.87 -15.68
N ALA A 409 12.72 0.45 -15.90
CA ALA A 409 13.61 0.04 -14.82
C ALA A 409 13.85 1.16 -13.78
N GLN A 410 13.92 2.43 -14.20
CA GLN A 410 14.02 3.56 -13.27
C GLN A 410 12.72 3.83 -12.54
N SER A 411 11.58 3.73 -13.22
CA SER A 411 10.25 3.93 -12.64
C SER A 411 9.96 2.90 -11.54
N VAL A 412 10.42 1.65 -11.70
CA VAL A 412 10.36 0.61 -10.66
C VAL A 412 11.14 1.05 -9.42
N ARG A 413 12.38 1.53 -9.60
CA ARG A 413 13.21 2.00 -8.49
C ARG A 413 12.61 3.22 -7.82
N ALA A 414 12.05 4.14 -8.60
CA ALA A 414 11.39 5.34 -8.10
C ALA A 414 10.10 4.99 -7.33
N ILE A 415 9.31 4.02 -7.81
CA ILE A 415 8.13 3.50 -7.11
C ILE A 415 8.53 2.89 -5.78
N ARG A 416 9.54 2.01 -5.76
CA ARG A 416 10.09 1.44 -4.51
C ARG A 416 10.47 2.54 -3.54
N TYR A 417 11.30 3.49 -3.97
CA TYR A 417 11.77 4.58 -3.13
C TYR A 417 10.62 5.40 -2.54
N PHE A 418 9.64 5.76 -3.38
CA PHE A 418 8.46 6.48 -2.95
C PHE A 418 7.57 5.67 -1.99
N VAL A 419 7.40 4.37 -2.26
CA VAL A 419 6.58 3.46 -1.45
C VAL A 419 7.18 3.25 -0.07
N VAL A 420 8.47 2.91 -0.01
CA VAL A 420 9.17 2.66 1.26
C VAL A 420 9.20 3.94 2.10
N SER A 421 9.53 5.08 1.48
CA SER A 421 9.54 6.36 2.18
C SER A 421 8.15 6.77 2.67
N SER A 422 7.09 6.56 1.89
CA SER A 422 5.70 6.87 2.29
C SER A 422 5.17 5.94 3.37
N SER A 423 5.52 4.65 3.31
CA SER A 423 5.17 3.67 4.33
C SER A 423 5.88 4.01 5.64
N ALA A 424 7.16 4.39 5.59
CA ALA A 424 7.89 4.86 6.77
C ALA A 424 7.25 6.12 7.39
N VAL A 425 6.81 7.08 6.57
CA VAL A 425 6.06 8.26 7.04
C VAL A 425 4.74 7.85 7.71
N SER A 426 3.99 6.93 7.10
CA SER A 426 2.67 6.51 7.55
C SER A 426 2.74 5.63 8.81
N SER A 427 3.67 4.68 8.87
CA SER A 427 3.87 3.76 10.01
C SER A 427 4.32 4.49 11.27
N LEU A 428 5.20 5.50 11.17
CA LEU A 428 5.58 6.32 12.34
C LEU A 428 4.40 7.09 12.93
N GLN A 429 3.39 7.39 12.12
CA GLN A 429 2.19 8.14 12.53
C GLN A 429 1.09 7.21 13.06
N ALA A 430 0.89 6.06 12.41
CA ALA A 430 -0.05 5.03 12.84
C ALA A 430 0.34 4.41 14.20
N LEU A 431 1.63 4.37 14.53
CA LEU A 431 2.15 3.84 15.80
C LEU A 431 2.14 4.86 16.96
N GLY A 432 1.55 6.05 16.80
CA GLY A 432 1.39 6.98 17.92
C GLY A 432 2.70 7.41 18.59
N LEU A 433 3.84 7.37 17.89
CA LEU A 433 5.17 7.67 18.43
C LEU A 433 5.38 9.14 18.85
N TYR A 434 4.39 10.00 18.63
CA TYR A 434 4.30 11.33 19.25
C TYR A 434 3.74 11.31 20.69
N GLY A 435 3.28 10.15 21.18
CA GLY A 435 2.61 9.98 22.47
C GLY A 435 3.11 8.77 23.28
N LEU A 436 4.29 8.23 22.99
CA LEU A 436 4.91 7.16 23.78
C LEU A 436 5.55 7.68 25.08
N SER A 437 4.69 8.30 25.91
CA SER A 437 4.72 8.09 27.34
C SER A 437 3.28 7.77 27.78
N ALA A 438 3.10 6.53 28.24
CA ALA A 438 1.89 5.95 28.83
C ALA A 438 0.86 5.28 27.89
N ALA A 439 0.73 3.96 28.12
CA ALA A 439 -0.38 3.05 27.81
C ALA A 439 -0.34 2.27 26.47
N GLY A 440 0.22 1.05 26.55
CA GLY A 440 -0.48 -0.21 26.27
C GLY A 440 -0.88 -0.55 24.83
N GLU A 441 -0.37 -1.71 24.36
CA GLU A 441 -0.87 -2.55 23.25
C GLU A 441 -2.25 -2.16 22.68
N GLU A 442 -2.30 -1.41 21.57
CA GLU A 442 -3.50 -1.31 20.75
C GLU A 442 -3.34 -2.24 19.53
N THR A 443 -4.01 -3.38 19.62
CA THR A 443 -4.36 -4.25 18.50
C THR A 443 -5.49 -3.59 17.70
N ILE A 444 -5.44 -3.70 16.37
CA ILE A 444 -6.48 -3.23 15.44
C ILE A 444 -7.83 -3.79 15.87
N GLY A 445 -8.75 -2.92 16.30
CA GLY A 445 -10.03 -3.31 16.89
C GLY A 445 -11.13 -3.56 15.86
N SER A 446 -12.30 -4.06 16.29
CA SER A 446 -13.45 -4.32 15.40
C SER A 446 -14.01 -3.06 14.71
N GLY A 447 -13.71 -1.87 15.23
CA GLY A 447 -14.02 -0.59 14.57
C GLY A 447 -13.12 -0.27 13.37
N ASP A 448 -11.90 -0.80 13.38
CA ASP A 448 -10.90 -0.60 12.33
C ASP A 448 -11.14 -1.54 11.13
N SER A 449 -11.71 -2.73 11.35
CA SER A 449 -12.03 -3.67 10.27
C SER A 449 -13.09 -3.12 9.31
N ALA A 450 -14.14 -2.46 9.82
CA ALA A 450 -15.17 -1.84 8.96
C ALA A 450 -14.64 -0.61 8.20
N ALA A 451 -13.77 0.17 8.85
CA ALA A 451 -13.04 1.26 8.21
C ALA A 451 -12.17 0.76 7.05
N LEU A 452 -11.43 -0.31 7.30
CA LEU A 452 -10.47 -0.90 6.38
C LEU A 452 -11.16 -1.57 5.19
N ALA A 453 -12.21 -2.37 5.43
CA ALA A 453 -13.05 -2.96 4.38
C ALA A 453 -13.68 -1.87 3.48
N ALA A 454 -14.11 -0.77 4.08
CA ALA A 454 -14.65 0.34 3.32
C ALA A 454 -13.58 1.11 2.53
N SER A 455 -12.34 1.23 3.02
CA SER A 455 -11.21 1.76 2.24
C SER A 455 -10.88 0.87 1.04
N ILE A 456 -10.83 -0.45 1.25
CA ILE A 456 -10.64 -1.46 0.19
C ILE A 456 -11.72 -1.31 -0.88
N GLY A 457 -12.99 -1.27 -0.47
CA GLY A 457 -14.11 -1.12 -1.40
C GLY A 457 -14.06 0.20 -2.20
N VAL A 458 -13.60 1.30 -1.60
CA VAL A 458 -13.45 2.58 -2.32
C VAL A 458 -12.29 2.54 -3.30
N GLY A 459 -11.13 2.04 -2.90
CA GLY A 459 -9.95 1.92 -3.77
C GLY A 459 -10.25 1.02 -4.97
N LYS A 460 -10.92 -0.12 -4.75
CA LYS A 460 -11.38 -0.99 -5.84
C LYS A 460 -12.32 -0.26 -6.82
N ARG A 461 -13.29 0.51 -6.32
CA ARG A 461 -14.20 1.29 -7.20
C ARG A 461 -13.45 2.36 -8.00
N ALA A 462 -12.43 2.99 -7.41
CA ALA A 462 -11.60 3.96 -8.13
C ALA A 462 -10.84 3.28 -9.28
N ILE A 463 -10.22 2.13 -9.02
CA ILE A 463 -9.54 1.32 -10.03
C ILE A 463 -10.51 0.88 -11.12
N ASP A 464 -11.66 0.30 -10.78
CA ASP A 464 -12.68 -0.14 -11.74
C ASP A 464 -13.17 1.03 -12.62
N SER A 465 -13.38 2.22 -12.02
CA SER A 465 -13.82 3.41 -12.74
C SER A 465 -12.76 3.98 -13.67
N LEU A 466 -11.48 3.95 -13.28
CA LEU A 466 -10.38 4.39 -14.13
C LEU A 466 -10.11 3.38 -15.24
N ALA A 467 -10.11 2.08 -14.93
CA ALA A 467 -9.95 1.00 -15.89
C ALA A 467 -11.01 1.04 -17.00
N ALA A 468 -12.26 1.33 -16.64
CA ALA A 468 -13.33 1.48 -17.62
C ALA A 468 -13.06 2.63 -18.60
N ARG A 469 -12.47 3.75 -18.15
CA ARG A 469 -12.08 4.87 -19.01
C ARG A 469 -10.89 4.53 -19.90
N LEU A 470 -9.90 3.82 -19.36
CA LEU A 470 -8.78 3.29 -20.13
C LEU A 470 -9.30 2.40 -21.28
N GLN A 471 -10.27 1.53 -20.98
CA GLN A 471 -10.88 0.66 -21.99
C GLN A 471 -11.60 1.47 -23.09
N GLU A 472 -12.29 2.56 -22.76
CA GLU A 472 -12.90 3.47 -23.75
C GLU A 472 -11.86 4.11 -24.70
N GLN A 473 -10.62 4.25 -24.23
CA GLN A 473 -9.47 4.76 -25.00
C GLN A 473 -8.69 3.66 -25.74
N GLY A 474 -9.13 2.39 -25.63
CA GLY A 474 -8.43 1.25 -26.22
C GLY A 474 -7.18 0.81 -25.46
N LEU A 475 -7.10 1.15 -24.17
CA LEU A 475 -6.01 0.82 -23.25
C LEU A 475 -6.45 -0.29 -22.30
N ASP A 476 -5.48 -1.05 -21.80
CA ASP A 476 -5.72 -2.18 -20.92
C ASP A 476 -5.18 -1.92 -19.51
N ALA A 477 -6.00 -2.26 -18.51
CA ALA A 477 -5.70 -2.19 -17.09
C ALA A 477 -5.81 -3.55 -16.40
N GLY A 478 -5.85 -4.64 -17.18
CA GLY A 478 -6.27 -5.96 -16.73
C GLY A 478 -5.46 -6.49 -15.56
N TYR A 479 -4.14 -6.25 -15.54
CA TYR A 479 -3.30 -6.63 -14.42
C TYR A 479 -3.68 -5.91 -13.12
N ALA A 480 -3.87 -4.59 -13.16
CA ALA A 480 -4.26 -3.79 -11.98
C ALA A 480 -5.66 -4.15 -11.47
N VAL A 481 -6.61 -4.41 -12.39
CA VAL A 481 -7.95 -4.85 -12.00
C VAL A 481 -7.90 -6.25 -11.39
N TRP A 482 -7.09 -7.16 -11.94
CA TRP A 482 -6.91 -8.50 -11.36
C TRP A 482 -6.28 -8.43 -9.97
N SER A 483 -5.17 -7.70 -9.81
CA SER A 483 -4.45 -7.52 -8.54
C SER A 483 -5.38 -6.97 -7.44
N ALA A 484 -6.09 -5.87 -7.73
CA ALA A 484 -7.02 -5.29 -6.78
C ALA A 484 -8.23 -6.20 -6.48
N SER A 485 -8.68 -7.01 -7.44
CA SER A 485 -9.86 -7.86 -7.27
C SER A 485 -9.60 -9.04 -6.33
N TRP A 486 -8.49 -9.76 -6.49
CA TRP A 486 -8.20 -10.87 -5.58
C TRP A 486 -7.86 -10.36 -4.17
N GLY A 487 -7.17 -9.22 -4.06
CA GLY A 487 -6.88 -8.59 -2.76
C GLY A 487 -8.15 -8.23 -2.01
N ALA A 488 -9.09 -7.55 -2.67
CA ALA A 488 -10.39 -7.20 -2.09
C ALA A 488 -11.20 -8.45 -1.71
N ALA A 489 -11.21 -9.47 -2.57
CA ALA A 489 -11.90 -10.73 -2.30
C ALA A 489 -11.31 -11.48 -1.10
N SER A 490 -9.98 -11.47 -0.92
CA SER A 490 -9.31 -12.04 0.24
C SER A 490 -9.71 -11.33 1.54
N ALA A 491 -9.75 -9.99 1.53
CA ALA A 491 -10.16 -9.21 2.69
C ALA A 491 -11.64 -9.41 3.06
N ASP A 492 -12.53 -9.49 2.05
CA ASP A 492 -13.95 -9.78 2.26
C ASP A 492 -14.15 -11.19 2.83
N PHE A 493 -13.40 -12.17 2.31
CA PHE A 493 -13.48 -13.55 2.75
C PHE A 493 -13.06 -13.73 4.22
N LEU A 494 -12.00 -13.04 4.66
CA LEU A 494 -11.50 -13.12 6.04
C LEU A 494 -12.19 -12.14 6.99
N GLN A 495 -13.31 -11.51 6.59
CA GLN A 495 -13.99 -10.57 7.45
C GLN A 495 -14.48 -11.25 8.76
N GLY A 496 -13.99 -10.77 9.89
CA GLY A 496 -14.31 -11.34 11.21
C GLY A 496 -13.47 -12.56 11.61
N ASP A 497 -12.54 -13.00 10.75
CA ASP A 497 -11.50 -13.97 11.10
C ASP A 497 -10.35 -13.28 11.88
N GLU A 498 -9.58 -14.03 12.67
CA GLU A 498 -8.38 -13.53 13.36
C GLU A 498 -7.34 -12.94 12.39
N ARG A 499 -7.32 -13.43 11.14
CA ARG A 499 -6.46 -12.93 10.06
C ARG A 499 -6.99 -11.73 9.30
N SER A 500 -8.19 -11.24 9.62
CA SER A 500 -8.80 -10.09 8.95
C SER A 500 -7.85 -8.88 8.80
N PRO A 501 -7.04 -8.50 9.82
CA PRO A 501 -6.12 -7.37 9.69
C PRO A 501 -5.00 -7.59 8.65
N ASP A 502 -4.42 -8.79 8.60
CA ASP A 502 -3.31 -9.12 7.68
C ASP A 502 -3.78 -9.10 6.23
N ALA A 503 -4.89 -9.78 5.93
CA ALA A 503 -5.44 -9.82 4.58
C ALA A 503 -5.92 -8.45 4.10
N ALA A 504 -6.45 -7.65 5.01
CA ALA A 504 -6.91 -6.32 4.67
C ALA A 504 -5.74 -5.34 4.46
N LEU A 505 -4.63 -5.49 5.19
CA LEU A 505 -3.38 -4.77 4.89
C LEU A 505 -2.81 -5.18 3.53
N GLN A 506 -2.76 -6.48 3.23
CA GLN A 506 -2.34 -6.99 1.92
C GLN A 506 -3.23 -6.45 0.79
N SER A 507 -4.55 -6.45 0.99
CA SER A 507 -5.49 -5.87 0.03
C SER A 507 -5.25 -4.38 -0.21
N LEU A 508 -4.91 -3.60 0.83
CA LEU A 508 -4.56 -2.20 0.66
C LEU A 508 -3.28 -2.04 -0.17
N TYR A 509 -2.27 -2.89 0.03
CA TYR A 509 -1.06 -2.87 -0.79
C TYR A 509 -1.38 -3.13 -2.28
N GLU A 510 -2.18 -4.15 -2.58
CA GLU A 510 -2.57 -4.46 -3.97
C GLU A 510 -3.35 -3.31 -4.61
N ILE A 511 -4.32 -2.75 -3.88
CA ILE A 511 -5.09 -1.59 -4.32
C ILE A 511 -4.18 -0.38 -4.54
N TRP A 512 -3.18 -0.20 -3.69
CA TRP A 512 -2.25 0.91 -3.80
C TRP A 512 -1.43 0.83 -5.09
N TYR A 513 -0.74 -0.28 -5.32
CA TYR A 513 0.06 -0.45 -6.53
C TYR A 513 -0.82 -0.38 -7.78
N SER A 514 -1.99 -1.00 -7.74
CA SER A 514 -2.96 -0.98 -8.85
C SER A 514 -3.50 0.42 -9.14
N SER A 515 -3.75 1.23 -8.11
CA SER A 515 -4.20 2.62 -8.28
C SER A 515 -3.13 3.47 -8.93
N ILE A 516 -1.88 3.35 -8.47
CA ILE A 516 -0.73 4.02 -9.08
C ILE A 516 -0.62 3.63 -10.55
N ASN A 517 -0.63 2.34 -10.86
CA ASN A 517 -0.52 1.81 -12.22
C ASN A 517 -1.56 2.42 -13.16
N VAL A 518 -2.82 2.30 -12.79
CA VAL A 518 -3.94 2.76 -13.60
C VAL A 518 -3.88 4.28 -13.82
N SER A 519 -3.45 5.03 -12.79
CA SER A 519 -3.19 6.46 -12.91
C SER A 519 -2.06 6.79 -13.90
N ILE A 520 -0.96 6.04 -13.88
CA ILE A 520 0.15 6.20 -14.83
C ILE A 520 -0.34 5.94 -16.26
N ILE A 521 -1.03 4.82 -16.50
CA ILE A 521 -1.55 4.47 -17.83
C ILE A 521 -2.49 5.57 -18.33
N ASN A 522 -3.36 6.10 -17.46
CA ASN A 522 -4.28 7.17 -17.83
C ASN A 522 -3.55 8.47 -18.17
N ALA A 523 -2.56 8.86 -17.38
CA ALA A 523 -1.78 10.07 -17.64
C ALA A 523 -0.89 9.93 -18.90
N ALA A 524 -0.38 8.73 -19.20
CA ALA A 524 0.42 8.46 -20.41
C ALA A 524 -0.36 8.72 -21.71
N ASN A 525 -1.69 8.60 -21.65
CA ASN A 525 -2.57 8.66 -22.81
C ASN A 525 -3.51 9.87 -22.82
N ALA A 526 -3.40 10.79 -21.84
CA ALA A 526 -4.25 11.98 -21.74
C ALA A 526 -4.03 13.04 -22.87
N GLY A 527 -3.15 12.77 -23.85
CA GLY A 527 -2.82 13.68 -24.96
C GLY A 527 -2.76 13.03 -26.35
N THR A 528 -3.27 11.81 -26.49
CA THR A 528 -3.54 11.12 -27.77
C THR A 528 -5.02 11.20 -28.08
#